data_AF-A0A4U6TEY7-F1
#
_entry.id   AF-A0A4U6TEY7-F1
#
_cell.length_a   1.000
_cell.length_b   1.000
_cell.length_c   1.000
_cell.angle_alpha   90.00
_cell.angle_beta   90.00
_cell.angle_gamma   90.00
#
_symmetry.space_group_name_H-M   'P 1'
#
loop_
_entity.id
_entity.type
_entity.pdbx_description
1 polymer ?
#
loop_
_entity_poly.entity_id
_entity_poly.type
_entity_poly.pdbx_seq_one_letter_code
_entity_poly.pdbx_strand_id
1 'polypeptide(L)'
;MFPNYASVFPVLLLLLLLPHATCSWLQGNQTDRIALLDFKLSCSDPHGSLSSWNVSSNFCLWKGISCSRKHPQRVTQLDLTDQRLTGYSVPRKPYTSLSSAPVK
;
A
#
# COMPACT_ATOMS: atom_id res chain seq x y z
N MET A 1 36.69 33.32 2.23
CA MET A 1 35.26 33.35 1.91
C MET A 1 34.75 31.91 1.91
N PHE A 2 34.59 31.32 3.10
CA PHE A 2 34.13 29.94 3.25
C PHE A 2 32.66 29.98 3.64
N PRO A 3 31.74 29.43 2.85
CA PRO A 3 30.32 29.55 3.11
C PRO A 3 29.97 28.72 4.35
N ASN A 4 29.77 29.41 5.47
CA ASN A 4 28.67 29.23 6.41
C ASN A 4 28.30 27.77 6.79
N TYR A 5 29.27 26.88 7.00
CA TYR A 5 29.01 25.54 7.54
C TYR A 5 28.23 25.59 8.87
N ALA A 6 28.47 26.65 9.65
CA ALA A 6 27.76 26.93 10.89
C ALA A 6 26.25 27.16 10.72
N SER A 7 25.78 27.55 9.53
CA SER A 7 24.36 27.84 9.26
C SER A 7 23.63 26.62 8.67
N VAL A 8 24.32 25.80 7.87
CA VAL A 8 23.72 24.57 7.30
C VAL A 8 23.64 23.42 8.30
N PHE A 9 24.54 23.36 9.27
CA PHE A 9 24.56 22.32 10.29
C PHE A 9 23.30 22.30 11.18
N PRO A 10 22.81 23.42 11.73
CA PRO A 10 21.58 23.43 12.52
C PRO A 10 20.33 23.15 11.67
N VAL A 11 20.31 23.55 10.40
CA VAL A 11 19.20 23.25 9.48
C VAL A 11 19.15 21.75 9.15
N LEU A 12 20.30 21.13 8.88
CA LEU A 12 20.41 19.69 8.64
C LEU A 12 20.05 18.89 9.91
N LEU A 13 20.51 19.32 11.08
CA LEU A 13 20.16 18.70 12.36
C LEU A 13 18.65 18.81 12.64
N LEU A 14 18.04 19.97 12.36
CA LEU A 14 16.58 20.18 12.49
C LEU A 14 15.79 19.25 11.56
N LEU A 15 16.23 19.09 10.30
CA LEU A 15 15.66 18.18 9.30
C LEU A 15 15.77 16.69 9.71
N LEU A 16 16.82 16.31 10.44
CA LEU A 16 17.03 14.95 10.96
C LEU A 16 16.23 14.68 12.24
N LEU A 17 15.95 15.72 13.04
CA LEU A 17 15.13 15.64 14.27
C LEU A 17 13.63 15.66 13.97
N LEU A 18 13.22 16.09 12.78
CA LEU A 18 11.86 15.90 12.29
C LEU A 18 11.58 14.38 12.19
N PRO A 19 10.58 13.86 12.91
CA PRO A 19 10.16 12.48 12.75
C PRO A 19 9.81 12.28 11.28
N HIS A 20 10.48 11.34 10.61
CA HIS A 20 10.07 10.87 9.29
C HIS A 20 8.77 10.04 9.43
N ALA A 21 7.74 10.63 10.03
CA ALA A 21 6.45 10.02 10.26
C ALA A 21 5.55 10.14 9.02
N THR A 22 6.05 10.63 7.90
CA THR A 22 5.27 10.79 6.67
C THR A 22 5.41 9.61 5.71
N CYS A 23 6.44 8.77 5.83
CA CYS A 23 6.67 7.72 4.83
C CYS A 23 5.87 6.44 5.09
N SER A 24 5.77 5.96 6.34
CA SER A 24 5.09 4.69 6.64
C SER A 24 3.57 4.74 6.46
N TRP A 25 2.95 5.91 6.64
CA TRP A 25 1.50 6.10 6.51
C TRP A 25 1.03 6.19 5.06
N LEU A 26 1.79 6.89 4.21
CA LEU A 26 1.53 6.98 2.77
C LEU A 26 1.91 5.67 2.04
N GLN A 27 3.00 5.02 2.45
CA GLN A 27 3.46 3.77 1.84
C GLN A 27 2.46 2.63 2.11
N GLY A 28 1.93 2.51 3.33
CA GLY A 28 0.93 1.49 3.69
C GLY A 28 -0.36 1.60 2.85
N ASN A 29 -0.84 2.83 2.61
CA ASN A 29 -2.00 3.10 1.76
C ASN A 29 -1.79 2.56 0.33
N GLN A 30 -0.61 2.82 -0.25
CA GLN A 30 -0.34 2.44 -1.63
C GLN A 30 -0.12 0.93 -1.77
N THR A 31 0.60 0.31 -0.83
CA THR A 31 0.87 -1.12 -0.86
C THR A 31 -0.38 -1.96 -0.64
N ASP A 32 -1.22 -1.62 0.35
CA ASP A 32 -2.47 -2.34 0.60
C ASP A 32 -3.43 -2.19 -0.59
N ARG A 33 -3.52 -0.99 -1.17
CA ARG A 33 -4.34 -0.73 -2.36
C ARG A 33 -3.93 -1.61 -3.55
N ILE A 34 -2.64 -1.65 -3.88
CA ILE A 34 -2.13 -2.46 -5.00
C ILE A 34 -2.45 -3.93 -4.75
N ALA A 35 -2.17 -4.43 -3.55
CA ALA A 35 -2.44 -5.83 -3.20
C ALA A 35 -3.93 -6.20 -3.32
N LEU A 36 -4.84 -5.30 -2.93
CA LEU A 36 -6.27 -5.52 -3.06
C LEU A 36 -6.75 -5.48 -4.51
N LEU A 37 -6.18 -4.61 -5.35
CA LEU A 37 -6.52 -4.56 -6.77
C LEU A 37 -6.00 -5.80 -7.51
N ASP A 38 -4.79 -6.26 -7.18
CA ASP A 38 -4.25 -7.52 -7.68
C ASP A 38 -5.13 -8.69 -7.25
N PHE A 39 -5.60 -8.68 -6.01
CA PHE A 39 -6.57 -9.67 -5.53
C PHE A 39 -7.86 -9.66 -6.34
N LYS A 40 -8.41 -8.46 -6.64
CA LYS A 40 -9.60 -8.32 -7.49
C LYS A 40 -9.38 -8.91 -8.88
N LEU A 41 -8.22 -8.67 -9.51
CA LEU A 41 -7.89 -9.21 -10.82
C LEU A 41 -7.72 -10.73 -10.81
N SER A 42 -7.24 -11.27 -9.69
CA SER A 42 -7.04 -12.70 -9.49
C SER A 42 -8.34 -13.48 -9.26
N CYS A 43 -9.45 -12.78 -9.02
CA CYS A 43 -10.76 -13.36 -8.71
C CYS A 43 -11.75 -13.10 -9.85
N SER A 44 -12.55 -14.09 -10.19
CA SER A 44 -13.72 -13.93 -11.03
C SER A 44 -14.92 -13.56 -10.15
N ASP A 45 -15.43 -12.34 -10.36
CA ASP A 45 -16.55 -11.76 -9.65
C ASP A 45 -17.78 -11.61 -10.57
N PRO A 46 -18.51 -12.70 -10.85
CA PRO A 46 -19.67 -12.67 -11.73
C PRO A 46 -20.85 -11.86 -11.17
N HIS A 47 -20.85 -11.59 -9.87
CA HIS A 47 -21.92 -10.88 -9.17
C HIS A 47 -21.61 -9.40 -8.92
N GLY A 48 -20.41 -8.93 -9.28
CA GLY A 48 -20.00 -7.54 -9.05
C GLY A 48 -19.86 -7.19 -7.56
N SER A 49 -19.59 -8.17 -6.70
CA SER A 49 -19.41 -7.99 -5.27
C SER A 49 -18.21 -7.09 -4.92
N LEU A 50 -17.18 -7.07 -5.79
CA LEU A 50 -15.98 -6.22 -5.73
C LEU A 50 -16.11 -4.96 -6.61
N SER A 51 -17.31 -4.58 -7.05
CA SER A 51 -17.53 -3.39 -7.89
C SER A 51 -17.06 -2.09 -7.23
N SER A 52 -17.17 -1.98 -5.91
CA SER A 52 -16.71 -0.80 -5.15
C SER A 52 -15.19 -0.64 -5.13
N TRP A 53 -14.44 -1.70 -5.48
CA TRP A 53 -12.98 -1.72 -5.44
C TRP A 53 -12.43 -0.96 -6.64
N ASN A 54 -12.23 0.36 -6.48
CA ASN A 54 -11.85 1.27 -7.55
C ASN A 54 -10.64 2.11 -7.15
N VAL A 55 -9.70 2.31 -8.07
CA VAL A 55 -8.48 3.10 -7.88
C VAL A 55 -8.79 4.55 -7.49
N SER A 56 -9.92 5.09 -7.90
CA SER A 56 -10.31 6.47 -7.57
C SER A 56 -10.86 6.62 -6.15
N SER A 57 -11.30 5.54 -5.50
CA SER A 57 -11.91 5.58 -4.17
C SER A 57 -10.97 5.09 -3.09
N ASN A 58 -11.21 5.53 -1.85
CA ASN A 58 -10.46 5.05 -0.69
C ASN A 58 -10.83 3.60 -0.40
N PHE A 59 -9.84 2.72 -0.26
CA PHE A 59 -10.10 1.29 -0.05
C PHE A 59 -10.83 0.97 1.25
N CYS A 60 -10.77 1.84 2.26
CA CYS A 60 -11.55 1.69 3.48
C CYS A 60 -13.05 1.87 3.28
N LEU A 61 -13.47 2.42 2.14
CA LEU A 61 -14.88 2.55 1.75
C LEU A 61 -15.34 1.37 0.87
N TRP A 62 -14.44 0.44 0.53
CA TRP A 62 -14.79 -0.69 -0.30
C TRP A 62 -15.59 -1.72 0.52
N LYS A 63 -16.56 -2.36 -0.14
CA LYS A 63 -17.36 -3.42 0.44
C LYS A 63 -16.45 -4.57 0.90
N GLY A 64 -16.65 -4.99 2.14
CA GLY A 64 -15.86 -6.08 2.75
C GLY A 64 -14.51 -5.64 3.31
N ILE A 65 -14.12 -4.37 3.27
CA ILE A 65 -12.86 -3.90 3.83
C ILE A 65 -13.10 -3.18 5.15
N SER A 66 -12.40 -3.59 6.21
CA SER A 66 -12.32 -2.82 7.45
C SER A 66 -10.91 -2.33 7.68
N CYS A 67 -10.79 -1.02 7.91
CA CYS A 67 -9.53 -0.37 8.24
C CYS A 67 -9.39 -0.14 9.75
N SER A 68 -8.15 -0.02 10.20
CA SER A 68 -7.86 0.27 11.60
C SER A 68 -8.40 1.66 12.00
N ARG A 69 -9.04 1.74 13.17
CA ARG A 69 -9.45 3.03 13.76
C ARG A 69 -8.25 3.88 14.21
N LYS A 70 -7.15 3.24 14.62
CA LYS A 70 -5.91 3.93 15.01
C LYS A 70 -5.05 4.29 13.80
N HIS A 71 -5.14 3.49 12.74
CA HIS A 71 -4.38 3.68 11.51
C HIS A 71 -5.32 3.60 10.28
N PRO A 72 -6.03 4.69 9.93
CA PRO A 72 -7.07 4.68 8.89
C PRO A 72 -6.60 4.25 7.50
N GLN A 73 -5.29 4.12 7.30
CA GLN A 73 -4.63 3.76 6.05
C GLN A 73 -4.16 2.31 6.02
N ARG A 74 -4.59 1.48 6.99
CA ARG A 74 -4.21 0.07 7.09
C ARG A 74 -5.43 -0.81 7.11
N VAL A 75 -5.47 -1.78 6.20
CA VAL A 75 -6.49 -2.82 6.21
C VAL A 75 -6.24 -3.75 7.40
N THR A 76 -7.27 -3.94 8.22
CA THR A 76 -7.21 -4.88 9.36
C THR A 76 -8.05 -6.11 9.13
N GLN A 77 -9.05 -6.04 8.26
CA GLN A 77 -9.91 -7.17 7.96
C GLN A 77 -10.44 -7.07 6.52
N LEU A 78 -10.49 -8.22 5.87
CA LEU A 78 -11.09 -8.42 4.56
C LEU A 78 -12.18 -9.50 4.71
N ASP A 79 -13.43 -9.11 4.52
CA ASP A 79 -14.61 -9.96 4.60
C ASP A 79 -15.17 -10.20 3.20
N LEU A 80 -14.99 -11.44 2.74
CA LEU A 80 -15.47 -11.94 1.44
C LEU A 80 -16.60 -12.95 1.60
N THR A 81 -17.17 -13.05 2.80
CA THR A 81 -18.24 -14.01 3.10
C THR A 81 -19.42 -13.75 2.17
N ASP A 82 -19.99 -14.82 1.63
CA ASP A 82 -21.13 -14.80 0.71
C ASP A 82 -20.93 -14.03 -0.61
N GLN A 83 -19.72 -13.59 -0.95
CA GLN A 83 -19.48 -12.83 -2.19
C GLN A 83 -19.42 -13.70 -3.46
N ARG A 84 -19.54 -15.03 -3.32
CA ARG A 84 -19.55 -16.03 -4.41
C ARG A 84 -18.42 -15.82 -5.42
N LEU A 85 -17.26 -15.39 -4.93
CA LEU A 85 -16.06 -15.21 -5.74
C LEU A 85 -15.57 -16.57 -6.21
N THR A 86 -15.17 -16.66 -7.48
CA THR A 86 -14.68 -17.90 -8.10
C THR A 86 -13.31 -17.68 -8.70
N GLY A 87 -12.52 -18.74 -8.88
CA GLY A 87 -11.21 -18.64 -9.54
C GLY A 87 -10.06 -18.12 -8.67
N TYR A 88 -9.98 -18.52 -7.40
CA TYR A 88 -8.87 -18.22 -6.49
C TYR A 88 -7.52 -18.71 -7.03
N SER A 89 -6.88 -17.91 -7.90
CA SER A 89 -5.46 -18.03 -8.13
C SER A 89 -4.79 -17.07 -7.16
N VAL A 90 -4.09 -17.58 -6.15
CA VAL A 90 -3.15 -16.76 -5.38
C VAL A 90 -1.78 -16.89 -6.05
N PRO A 91 -1.39 -16.04 -7.02
CA PRO A 91 0.00 -15.95 -7.39
C PRO A 91 0.68 -14.98 -6.42
N ARG A 92 1.05 -15.47 -5.23
CA ARG A 92 2.23 -14.89 -4.56
C ARG A 92 3.45 -15.36 -5.34
N LYS A 93 3.93 -14.56 -6.28
CA LYS A 93 5.37 -14.60 -6.58
C LYS A 93 6.06 -13.73 -5.53
N PRO A 94 6.96 -14.29 -4.72
CA PRO A 94 7.77 -13.46 -3.83
C PRO A 94 8.55 -12.47 -4.68
N TYR A 95 8.57 -11.20 -4.26
CA TYR A 95 9.36 -10.13 -4.90
C TYR A 95 10.87 -10.43 -4.97
N THR A 96 11.34 -11.53 -4.36
CA THR A 96 12.71 -12.03 -4.46
C THR A 96 12.94 -12.78 -5.77
N SER A 97 12.89 -12.05 -6.89
CA SER A 97 13.64 -12.44 -8.11
C SER A 97 14.03 -11.24 -8.99
N LEU A 98 14.10 -10.03 -8.42
CA LEU A 98 14.98 -8.97 -8.96
C LEU A 98 16.32 -9.03 -8.23
N SER A 99 17.03 -10.14 -8.41
CA SER A 99 18.48 -10.16 -8.25
C SER A 99 19.05 -10.92 -9.43
N SER A 100 19.97 -10.25 -10.13
CA SER A 100 20.85 -10.75 -11.18
C SER A 100 20.18 -11.31 -12.44
N ALA A 101 19.71 -10.42 -13.33
CA ALA A 101 19.97 -10.65 -14.75
C ALA A 101 21.39 -10.12 -15.03
N PRO A 102 22.32 -10.94 -15.54
CA PRO A 102 23.60 -10.41 -16.02
C PRO A 102 23.32 -9.51 -17.22
N VAL A 103 23.78 -8.27 -17.14
CA VAL A 103 23.95 -7.40 -18.30
C VAL A 103 24.90 -8.14 -19.24
N LYS A 104 24.38 -8.61 -20.37
CA LYS A 104 25.19 -9.06 -21.50
C LYS A 104 25.41 -7.89 -22.45
#